data_AF-A0A2H9LY67-F1
#
_entry.id   AF-A0A2H9LY67-F1
#
_cell.length_a   1.000
_cell.length_b   1.000
_cell.length_c   1.000
_cell.angle_alpha   90.00
_cell.angle_beta   90.00
_cell.angle_gamma   90.00
#
_symmetry.space_group_name_H-M   'P 1'
#
loop_
_entity.id
_entity.type
_entity.pdbx_description
1 polymer ?
#
loop_
_entity_poly.entity_id
_entity_poly.type
_entity_poly.pdbx_seq_one_letter_code
_entity_poly.pdbx_strand_id
1 'polypeptide(L)'
;MFVKELTLKNFKSFKSASLNFNQGFNCIVGPNGSGKSNTIDSLLFAFGENSLRSMRVKKISDLIFQSSGIAEVSLVLEDAEKGKHEIRRAVRRDGKVKYMLDGKRAKKYVVTEFLAQNALSTQNIIKQGEVQRIVEMNPRDRRTLIDVVANVSEYEQKKNEAFRELETVQERLREANAILSEREGYLKALEKEKDDAQKYISLKKQLDEFRASLLLVDIKVMSREFESAL
;
A
#
# COMPACT_ATOMS: atom_id res chain seq x y z
N MET A 1 -3.67 -27.56 3.06
CA MET A 1 -4.76 -27.11 2.18
C MET A 1 -4.51 -27.67 0.79
N PHE A 2 -5.53 -28.19 0.11
CA PHE A 2 -5.43 -28.72 -1.26
C PHE A 2 -6.61 -28.28 -2.11
N VAL A 3 -6.46 -28.33 -3.44
CA VAL A 3 -7.58 -28.11 -4.36
C VAL A 3 -8.51 -29.32 -4.28
N LYS A 4 -9.78 -29.09 -3.95
CA LYS A 4 -10.82 -30.13 -3.86
C LYS A 4 -11.67 -30.21 -5.12
N GLU A 5 -12.06 -29.05 -5.65
CA GLU A 5 -12.93 -28.95 -6.81
C GLU A 5 -12.52 -27.77 -7.68
N LEU A 6 -12.54 -27.97 -9.00
CA LEU A 6 -12.38 -26.93 -10.01
C LEU A 6 -13.60 -26.95 -10.93
N THR A 7 -14.38 -25.89 -10.92
CA THR A 7 -15.57 -25.74 -11.75
C THR A 7 -15.37 -24.61 -12.76
N LEU A 8 -15.59 -24.94 -14.03
CA LEU A 8 -15.37 -24.09 -15.20
C LEU A 8 -16.70 -23.84 -15.89
N LYS A 9 -17.00 -22.56 -16.16
CA LYS A 9 -18.16 -22.15 -16.92
C LYS A 9 -17.73 -21.22 -18.04
N ASN A 10 -18.04 -21.61 -19.27
CA ASN A 10 -17.72 -20.87 -20.49
C ASN A 10 -16.24 -20.43 -20.58
N PHE A 11 -15.30 -21.31 -20.21
CA PHE A 11 -13.87 -21.01 -20.17
C PHE A 11 -13.12 -21.72 -21.30
N LYS A 12 -12.55 -20.96 -22.24
CA LYS A 12 -11.81 -21.45 -23.42
C LYS A 12 -12.56 -22.52 -24.21
N SER A 13 -12.13 -23.78 -24.12
CA SER A 13 -12.74 -24.95 -24.79
C SER A 13 -13.90 -25.56 -24.00
N PHE A 14 -14.11 -25.13 -22.75
CA PHE A 14 -15.11 -25.71 -21.85
C PHE A 14 -16.34 -24.81 -21.76
N LYS A 15 -17.49 -25.30 -22.26
CA LYS A 15 -18.79 -24.66 -21.99
C LYS A 15 -19.19 -24.84 -20.53
N SER A 16 -19.03 -26.05 -20.00
CA SER A 16 -19.15 -26.39 -18.59
C SER A 16 -18.24 -27.59 -18.29
N ALA A 17 -17.51 -27.56 -17.19
CA ALA A 17 -16.74 -28.70 -16.70
C ALA A 17 -16.58 -28.61 -15.18
N SER A 18 -16.54 -29.74 -14.49
CA SER A 18 -16.22 -29.83 -13.06
C SER A 18 -15.23 -30.96 -12.85
N LEU A 19 -14.16 -30.70 -12.11
CA LEU A 19 -13.11 -31.65 -11.78
C LEU A 19 -13.00 -31.75 -10.27
N ASN A 20 -13.09 -32.98 -9.76
CA ASN A 20 -12.85 -33.28 -8.36
C ASN A 20 -11.43 -33.80 -8.19
N PHE A 21 -10.76 -33.35 -7.14
CA PHE A 21 -9.40 -33.72 -6.80
C PHE A 21 -9.39 -34.43 -5.45
N ASN A 22 -8.55 -35.46 -5.37
CA ASN A 22 -8.30 -36.18 -4.14
C ASN A 22 -7.04 -35.63 -3.47
N GLN A 23 -6.87 -35.91 -2.18
CA GLN A 23 -5.59 -35.66 -1.53
C GLN A 23 -4.50 -36.56 -2.13
N GLY A 24 -3.27 -36.06 -2.17
CA GLY A 24 -2.13 -36.75 -2.77
C GLY A 24 -1.99 -36.46 -4.27
N PHE A 25 -1.79 -37.52 -5.05
CA PHE A 25 -1.42 -37.40 -6.46
C PHE A 25 -2.65 -37.47 -7.38
N ASN A 26 -2.82 -36.47 -8.23
CA ASN A 26 -3.90 -36.41 -9.23
C ASN A 26 -3.29 -36.38 -10.63
N CYS A 27 -3.81 -37.21 -11.54
CA CYS A 27 -3.36 -37.27 -12.92
C CYS A 27 -4.49 -36.86 -13.88
N ILE A 28 -4.21 -35.92 -14.78
CA ILE A 28 -5.14 -35.50 -15.84
C ILE A 28 -4.64 -36.06 -17.17
N VAL A 29 -5.36 -37.04 -17.71
CA VAL A 29 -5.03 -37.70 -18.98
C VAL A 29 -6.08 -37.41 -20.04
N GLY A 30 -5.70 -37.55 -21.31
CA GLY A 30 -6.61 -37.39 -22.43
C GLY A 30 -5.88 -37.16 -23.76
N PRO A 31 -6.58 -37.15 -24.90
CA PRO A 31 -5.99 -36.91 -26.23
C PRO A 31 -5.38 -35.51 -26.38
N ASN A 32 -4.54 -35.32 -27.39
CA ASN A 32 -4.07 -33.98 -27.74
C ASN A 32 -5.23 -33.10 -28.18
N GLY A 33 -5.23 -31.83 -27.74
CA GLY A 33 -6.33 -30.89 -28.03
C GLY A 33 -7.57 -31.03 -27.14
N SER A 34 -7.65 -32.00 -26.22
CA SER A 34 -8.82 -32.20 -25.34
C SER A 34 -9.01 -31.14 -24.25
N GLY A 35 -8.18 -30.10 -24.21
CA GLY A 35 -8.27 -29.02 -23.22
C GLY A 35 -7.47 -29.23 -21.94
N LYS A 36 -6.61 -30.26 -21.83
CA LYS A 36 -5.74 -30.49 -20.63
C LYS A 36 -4.99 -29.24 -20.18
N SER A 37 -4.34 -28.55 -21.12
CA SER A 37 -3.61 -27.32 -20.81
C SER A 37 -4.55 -26.15 -20.47
N ASN A 38 -5.82 -26.17 -20.92
CA ASN A 38 -6.82 -25.17 -20.53
C ASN A 38 -7.26 -25.36 -19.08
N THR A 39 -7.20 -26.58 -18.53
CA THR A 39 -7.38 -26.83 -17.09
C THR A 39 -6.28 -26.16 -16.27
N ILE A 40 -5.03 -26.22 -16.73
CA ILE A 40 -3.91 -25.50 -16.09
C ILE A 40 -4.12 -23.97 -16.20
N ASP A 41 -4.52 -23.47 -17.37
CA ASP A 41 -4.84 -22.04 -17.55
C ASP A 41 -5.99 -21.57 -16.65
N SER A 42 -6.99 -22.43 -16.38
CA SER A 42 -8.06 -22.08 -15.45
C SER A 42 -7.59 -22.00 -14.01
N LEU A 43 -6.66 -22.87 -13.57
CA LEU A 43 -6.06 -22.77 -12.25
C LEU A 43 -5.27 -21.47 -12.09
N LEU A 44 -4.46 -21.12 -13.10
CA LEU A 44 -3.73 -19.84 -13.12
C LEU A 44 -4.67 -18.65 -13.08
N PHE A 45 -5.74 -18.70 -13.86
CA PHE A 45 -6.76 -17.68 -13.85
C PHE A 45 -7.40 -17.56 -12.46
N ALA A 46 -7.80 -18.67 -11.82
CA ALA A 46 -8.35 -18.67 -10.46
C ALA A 46 -7.35 -18.09 -9.43
N PHE A 47 -6.06 -18.41 -9.55
CA PHE A 47 -4.98 -17.90 -8.70
C PHE A 47 -4.63 -16.42 -8.91
N GLY A 48 -5.33 -15.71 -9.80
CA GLY A 48 -5.12 -14.27 -9.99
C GLY A 48 -4.04 -13.90 -11.00
N GLU A 49 -3.60 -14.85 -11.82
CA GLU A 49 -2.65 -14.60 -12.91
C GLU A 49 -3.24 -13.60 -13.91
N ASN A 50 -2.45 -12.58 -14.26
CA ASN A 50 -2.87 -11.52 -15.19
C ASN A 50 -2.09 -11.56 -16.49
N SER A 51 -0.97 -12.27 -16.54
CA SER A 51 -0.16 -12.37 -17.74
C SER A 51 -0.92 -13.15 -18.82
N LEU A 52 -1.36 -12.44 -19.85
CA LEU A 52 -2.06 -12.99 -21.01
C LEU A 52 -1.21 -14.02 -21.75
N ARG A 53 0.10 -13.76 -21.85
CA ARG A 53 1.09 -14.70 -22.40
C ARG A 53 1.10 -16.00 -21.60
N SER A 54 1.05 -15.89 -20.28
CA SER A 54 1.07 -17.04 -19.39
C SER A 54 -0.19 -17.91 -19.52
N MET A 55 -1.33 -17.32 -19.88
CA MET A 55 -2.60 -18.01 -20.15
C MET A 55 -2.82 -18.26 -21.65
N ARG A 56 -1.81 -18.05 -22.50
CA ARG A 56 -1.86 -18.33 -23.96
C ARG A 56 -3.05 -17.65 -24.66
N VAL A 57 -3.28 -16.38 -24.35
CA VAL A 57 -4.32 -15.53 -24.96
C VAL A 57 -3.75 -14.16 -25.32
N LYS A 58 -4.39 -13.46 -26.27
CA LYS A 58 -4.00 -12.09 -26.66
C LYS A 58 -4.80 -11.04 -25.90
N LYS A 59 -6.06 -11.33 -25.57
CA LYS A 59 -6.93 -10.51 -24.74
C LYS A 59 -7.53 -11.36 -23.61
N ILE A 60 -7.81 -10.76 -22.47
CA ILE A 60 -8.43 -11.47 -21.34
C ILE A 60 -9.83 -12.01 -21.71
N SER A 61 -10.54 -11.31 -22.60
CA SER A 61 -11.83 -11.74 -23.16
C SER A 61 -11.73 -13.02 -23.98
N ASP A 62 -10.56 -13.38 -24.50
CA ASP A 62 -10.35 -14.61 -25.28
C ASP A 62 -10.37 -15.87 -24.39
N LEU A 63 -10.41 -15.70 -23.06
CA LEU A 63 -10.69 -16.78 -22.12
C LEU A 63 -12.17 -17.21 -22.16
N ILE A 64 -13.05 -16.44 -22.80
CA ILE A 64 -14.48 -16.72 -22.86
C ILE A 64 -14.78 -17.69 -24.00
N PHE A 65 -15.47 -18.79 -23.68
CA PHE A 65 -15.96 -19.76 -24.66
C PHE A 65 -16.79 -19.05 -25.73
N GLN A 66 -16.65 -19.51 -26.98
CA GLN A 66 -17.29 -18.88 -28.14
C GLN A 66 -18.80 -18.70 -27.91
N SER A 67 -19.33 -17.56 -28.34
CA SER A 67 -20.75 -17.19 -28.19
C SER A 67 -21.24 -16.97 -26.75
N SER A 68 -20.38 -16.99 -25.73
CA SER A 68 -20.73 -16.64 -24.35
C SER A 68 -20.41 -15.17 -24.02
N GLY A 69 -21.11 -14.60 -23.03
CA GLY A 69 -20.87 -13.22 -22.55
C GLY A 69 -19.93 -13.12 -21.34
N ILE A 70 -19.74 -14.22 -20.63
CA ILE A 70 -18.97 -14.30 -19.38
C ILE A 70 -18.31 -15.68 -19.26
N ALA A 71 -17.08 -15.71 -18.75
CA ALA A 71 -16.42 -16.92 -18.27
C ALA A 71 -16.24 -16.84 -16.76
N GLU A 72 -16.37 -17.97 -16.08
CA GLU A 72 -16.22 -18.08 -14.64
C GLU A 72 -15.42 -19.34 -14.31
N VAL A 73 -14.48 -19.20 -13.38
CA VAL A 73 -13.74 -20.30 -12.79
C VAL A 73 -13.95 -20.22 -11.29
N SER A 74 -14.41 -21.32 -10.70
CA SER A 74 -14.50 -21.52 -9.26
C SER A 74 -13.51 -22.59 -8.84
N LEU A 75 -12.78 -22.30 -7.77
CA LEU A 75 -11.80 -23.18 -7.16
C LEU A 75 -12.17 -23.34 -5.69
N VAL A 76 -12.39 -24.57 -5.29
CA VAL A 76 -12.66 -24.94 -3.91
C VAL A 76 -11.37 -25.49 -3.31
N LEU A 77 -10.93 -24.87 -2.23
CA LEU A 77 -9.80 -25.30 -1.43
C LEU A 77 -10.32 -25.93 -0.14
N GLU A 78 -9.74 -27.04 0.25
CA GLU A 78 -10.11 -27.77 1.47
C GLU A 78 -8.88 -28.01 2.34
N ASP A 79 -9.04 -27.81 3.63
CA ASP A 79 -8.05 -28.05 4.65
C ASP A 79 -8.74 -28.62 5.90
N ALA A 80 -8.10 -29.58 6.57
CA ALA A 80 -8.69 -30.23 7.74
C ALA A 80 -8.82 -29.27 8.94
N GLU A 81 -7.93 -28.29 9.07
CA GLU A 81 -7.90 -27.34 10.18
C GLU A 81 -8.57 -26.01 9.80
N LYS A 82 -8.29 -25.51 8.59
CA LYS A 82 -8.80 -24.21 8.12
C LYS A 82 -10.18 -24.28 7.45
N GLY A 83 -10.67 -25.48 7.16
CA GLY A 83 -11.98 -25.69 6.53
C GLY A 83 -11.98 -25.51 5.01
N LYS A 84 -13.17 -25.24 4.46
CA LYS A 84 -13.44 -25.18 3.02
C LYS A 84 -13.64 -23.73 2.57
N HIS A 85 -12.89 -23.31 1.56
CA HIS A 85 -12.96 -21.97 0.99
C HIS A 85 -13.19 -22.01 -0.52
N GLU A 86 -14.03 -21.12 -1.05
CA GLU A 86 -14.30 -20.98 -2.48
C GLU A 86 -13.70 -19.67 -3.02
N ILE A 87 -12.77 -19.79 -3.97
CA ILE A 87 -12.25 -18.68 -4.76
C ILE A 87 -12.92 -18.72 -6.12
N ARG A 88 -13.54 -17.61 -6.52
CA ARG A 88 -14.20 -17.52 -7.81
C ARG A 88 -13.76 -16.27 -8.56
N ARG A 89 -13.36 -16.45 -9.81
CA ARG A 89 -12.96 -15.37 -10.70
C ARG A 89 -13.77 -15.43 -11.99
N ALA A 90 -14.31 -14.29 -12.39
CA ALA A 90 -15.10 -14.17 -13.62
C ALA A 90 -14.59 -13.04 -14.51
N VAL A 91 -14.68 -13.22 -15.83
CA VAL A 91 -14.32 -12.23 -16.84
C VAL A 91 -15.46 -12.03 -17.83
N ARG A 92 -15.74 -10.77 -18.18
CA ARG A 92 -16.75 -10.35 -19.15
C ARG A 92 -16.10 -9.91 -20.46
N ARG A 93 -16.90 -9.79 -21.53
CA ARG A 93 -16.42 -9.34 -22.86
C ARG A 93 -15.81 -7.94 -22.86
N ASP A 94 -16.21 -7.07 -21.93
CA ASP A 94 -15.62 -5.75 -21.73
C ASP A 94 -14.23 -5.80 -21.05
N GLY A 95 -13.72 -7.00 -20.76
CA GLY A 95 -12.44 -7.23 -20.09
C GLY A 95 -12.50 -7.04 -18.57
N LYS A 96 -13.65 -6.67 -18.00
CA LYS A 96 -13.78 -6.50 -16.55
C LYS A 96 -13.73 -7.86 -15.86
N VAL A 97 -12.86 -7.93 -14.86
CA VAL A 97 -12.66 -9.12 -14.03
C VAL A 97 -13.27 -8.87 -12.65
N LYS A 98 -13.96 -9.89 -12.12
CA LYS A 98 -14.53 -9.88 -10.77
C LYS A 98 -13.92 -11.01 -9.96
N TYR A 99 -13.57 -10.71 -8.72
CA TYR A 99 -13.08 -11.67 -7.73
C TYR A 99 -14.13 -11.86 -6.64
N MET A 100 -14.28 -13.10 -6.20
CA MET A 100 -15.11 -13.49 -5.08
C MET A 100 -14.34 -14.48 -4.22
N LEU A 101 -14.49 -14.33 -2.91
CA LEU A 101 -13.97 -15.24 -1.88
C LEU A 101 -15.14 -15.58 -0.97
N ASP A 102 -15.45 -16.87 -0.83
CA ASP A 102 -16.53 -17.40 0.00
C ASP A 102 -17.89 -16.71 -0.28
N GLY A 103 -18.21 -16.59 -1.56
CA GLY A 103 -19.44 -15.96 -2.06
C GLY A 103 -19.48 -14.42 -1.96
N LYS A 104 -18.51 -13.77 -1.30
CA LYS A 104 -18.44 -12.31 -1.16
C LYS A 104 -17.53 -11.70 -2.22
N ARG A 105 -17.90 -10.52 -2.73
CA ARG A 105 -17.02 -9.76 -3.64
C ARG A 105 -15.76 -9.33 -2.90
N ALA A 106 -14.61 -9.63 -3.48
CA ALA A 106 -13.31 -9.31 -2.92
C ALA A 106 -12.48 -8.45 -3.89
N LYS A 107 -11.55 -7.67 -3.36
CA LYS A 107 -10.49 -7.05 -4.17
C LYS A 107 -9.44 -8.11 -4.52
N LYS A 108 -8.70 -7.90 -5.61
CA LYS A 108 -7.63 -8.82 -6.04
C LYS A 108 -6.62 -9.10 -4.92
N TYR A 109 -6.20 -8.05 -4.20
CA TYR A 109 -5.16 -8.17 -3.17
C TYR A 109 -5.59 -9.17 -2.09
N VAL A 110 -6.84 -9.11 -1.63
CA VAL A 110 -7.39 -10.03 -0.60
C VAL A 110 -7.29 -11.48 -1.03
N VAL A 111 -7.67 -11.78 -2.28
CA VAL A 111 -7.60 -13.16 -2.81
C VAL A 111 -6.14 -13.61 -2.97
N THR A 112 -5.26 -12.71 -3.41
CA THR A 112 -3.83 -13.02 -3.62
C THR A 112 -3.13 -13.27 -2.29
N GLU A 113 -3.43 -12.46 -1.28
CA GLU A 113 -2.93 -12.59 0.08
C GLU A 113 -3.43 -13.87 0.74
N PHE A 114 -4.72 -14.19 0.60
CA PHE A 114 -5.28 -15.45 1.09
C PHE A 114 -4.59 -16.68 0.47
N LEU A 115 -4.32 -16.65 -0.84
CA LEU A 115 -3.57 -17.72 -1.52
C LEU A 115 -2.13 -17.82 -0.98
N ALA A 116 -1.44 -16.68 -0.85
CA ALA A 116 -0.07 -16.61 -0.33
C ALA A 116 0.05 -17.15 1.11
N GLN A 117 -0.87 -16.78 2.01
CA GLN A 117 -0.94 -17.28 3.39
C GLN A 117 -1.13 -18.81 3.48
N ASN A 118 -1.61 -19.43 2.41
CA ASN A 118 -1.79 -20.87 2.29
C ASN A 118 -0.72 -21.54 1.40
N ALA A 119 0.38 -20.84 1.11
CA ALA A 119 1.48 -21.29 0.25
C ALA A 119 1.04 -21.71 -1.17
N LEU A 120 -0.06 -21.15 -1.65
CA LEU A 120 -0.56 -21.34 -3.00
C LEU A 120 -0.21 -20.10 -3.83
N SER A 121 0.57 -20.30 -4.89
CA SER A 121 0.97 -19.24 -5.81
C SER A 121 0.93 -19.73 -7.24
N THR A 122 0.86 -18.79 -8.20
CA THR A 122 1.04 -19.10 -9.62
C THR A 122 2.43 -19.68 -9.89
N GLN A 123 3.41 -19.40 -9.03
CA GLN A 123 4.77 -19.96 -9.10
C GLN A 123 4.82 -21.47 -8.81
N ASN A 124 3.81 -22.04 -8.13
CA ASN A 124 3.71 -23.49 -7.91
C ASN A 124 3.28 -24.25 -9.18
N ILE A 125 2.92 -23.54 -10.27
CA ILE A 125 2.44 -24.14 -11.52
C ILE A 125 3.56 -24.11 -12.55
N ILE A 126 4.12 -25.29 -12.84
CA ILE A 126 5.16 -25.46 -13.86
C ILE A 126 4.51 -25.65 -15.23
N LYS A 127 4.83 -24.74 -16.17
CA LYS A 127 4.35 -24.78 -17.55
C LYS A 127 5.33 -25.49 -18.47
N GLN A 128 4.84 -25.81 -19.66
CA GLN A 128 5.72 -26.19 -20.76
C GLN A 128 6.70 -25.04 -21.05
N GLY A 129 8.00 -25.36 -21.10
CA GLY A 129 9.08 -24.39 -21.30
C GLY A 129 9.52 -23.65 -20.03
N GLU A 130 8.82 -23.80 -18.90
CA GLU A 130 9.18 -23.10 -17.66
C GLU A 130 10.52 -23.59 -17.09
N VAL A 131 10.83 -24.88 -17.26
CA VAL A 131 12.13 -25.45 -16.84
C VAL A 131 13.29 -24.75 -17.56
N GLN A 132 13.21 -24.60 -18.88
CA GLN A 132 14.23 -23.89 -19.66
C GLN A 132 14.33 -22.43 -19.22
N ARG A 133 13.19 -21.76 -19.02
CA ARG A 133 13.15 -20.39 -18.51
C ARG A 133 13.89 -20.26 -17.17
N ILE A 134 13.70 -21.19 -16.24
CA ILE A 134 14.36 -21.17 -14.92
C ILE A 134 15.89 -21.31 -15.07
N VAL A 135 16.35 -22.15 -15.99
CA VAL A 135 17.79 -22.36 -16.28
C VAL A 135 18.42 -21.11 -16.92
N GLU A 136 17.70 -20.43 -17.81
CA GLU A 136 18.16 -19.21 -18.51
C GLU A 136 17.93 -17.93 -17.68
N MET A 137 17.20 -18.02 -16.58
CA MET A 137 16.83 -16.88 -15.74
C MET A 137 18.06 -16.18 -15.15
N ASN A 138 18.03 -14.84 -15.11
CA ASN A 138 19.07 -14.09 -14.44
C ASN A 138 19.07 -14.37 -12.91
N PRO A 139 20.20 -14.13 -12.20
CA PRO A 139 20.29 -14.42 -10.78
C PRO A 139 19.27 -13.69 -9.89
N ARG A 140 18.86 -12.47 -10.26
CA ARG A 140 17.90 -11.68 -9.47
C ARG A 140 16.51 -12.30 -9.52
N ASP A 141 16.03 -12.62 -10.71
CA ASP A 141 14.74 -13.26 -10.91
C ASP A 141 14.74 -14.67 -10.31
N ARG A 142 15.84 -15.41 -10.46
CA ARG A 142 15.99 -16.74 -9.84
C ARG A 142 15.91 -16.67 -8.31
N ARG A 143 16.50 -15.65 -7.69
CA ARG A 143 16.40 -15.43 -6.24
C ARG A 143 14.96 -15.25 -5.80
N THR A 144 14.13 -14.53 -6.58
CA THR A 144 12.70 -14.36 -6.21
C THR A 144 11.96 -15.70 -6.13
N LEU A 145 12.29 -16.67 -6.98
CA LEU A 145 11.72 -18.03 -6.89
C LEU A 145 12.15 -18.73 -5.61
N ILE A 146 13.43 -18.61 -5.24
CA ILE A 146 13.96 -19.19 -4.00
C ILE A 146 13.29 -18.55 -2.79
N ASP A 147 13.13 -17.22 -2.77
CA ASP A 147 12.50 -16.49 -1.66
C ASP A 147 11.04 -16.90 -1.44
N VAL A 148 10.30 -17.19 -2.52
CA VAL A 148 8.92 -17.71 -2.46
C VAL A 148 8.91 -19.13 -1.88
N VAL A 149 9.81 -20.02 -2.31
CA VAL A 149 9.90 -21.40 -1.79
C VAL A 149 10.35 -21.42 -0.33
N ALA A 150 11.26 -20.52 0.04
CA ALA A 150 11.74 -20.37 1.42
C ALA A 150 10.72 -19.65 2.33
N ASN A 151 9.57 -19.22 1.78
CA ASN A 151 8.54 -18.47 2.48
C ASN A 151 9.05 -17.17 3.15
N VAL A 152 10.09 -16.56 2.56
CA VAL A 152 10.69 -15.30 3.05
C VAL A 152 10.03 -14.08 2.40
N SER A 153 9.25 -14.28 1.34
CA SER A 153 8.58 -13.21 0.60
C SER A 153 7.67 -12.34 1.46
N GLU A 154 6.97 -12.91 2.45
CA GLU A 154 6.13 -12.13 3.37
C GLU A 154 6.98 -11.18 4.24
N TYR A 155 8.12 -11.67 4.74
CA TYR A 155 9.04 -10.86 5.55
C TYR A 155 9.66 -9.73 4.74
N GLU A 156 10.06 -10.01 3.50
CA GLU A 156 10.56 -8.98 2.58
C GLU A 156 9.49 -7.92 2.27
N GLN A 157 8.23 -8.33 2.07
CA GLN A 157 7.13 -7.39 1.85
C GLN A 157 6.91 -6.50 3.07
N LYS A 158 6.78 -7.07 4.27
CA LYS A 158 6.63 -6.32 5.53
C LYS A 158 7.80 -5.37 5.77
N LYS A 159 9.03 -5.81 5.49
CA LYS A 159 10.23 -4.99 5.56
C LYS A 159 10.12 -3.76 4.65
N ASN A 160 9.73 -3.96 3.39
CA ASN A 160 9.59 -2.87 2.42
C ASN A 160 8.45 -1.90 2.78
N GLU A 161 7.34 -2.40 3.32
CA GLU A 161 6.25 -1.58 3.84
C GLU A 161 6.70 -0.71 5.02
N ALA A 162 7.41 -1.30 5.99
CA ALA A 162 7.98 -0.58 7.11
C ALA A 162 8.98 0.50 6.67
N PHE A 163 9.82 0.23 5.66
CA PHE A 163 10.74 1.22 5.10
C PHE A 163 10.01 2.40 4.46
N ARG A 164 8.90 2.17 3.74
CA ARG A 164 8.09 3.24 3.15
C ARG A 164 7.41 4.10 4.21
N GLU A 165 6.90 3.46 5.27
CA GLU A 165 6.30 4.18 6.39
C GLU A 165 7.35 5.03 7.10
N LEU A 166 8.55 4.48 7.31
CA LEU A 166 9.68 5.20 7.91
C LEU A 166 10.09 6.41 7.07
N GLU A 167 10.15 6.28 5.75
CA GLU A 167 10.43 7.40 4.83
C GLU A 167 9.38 8.51 4.95
N THR A 168 8.09 8.13 5.02
CA THR A 168 6.98 9.08 5.23
C THR A 168 7.09 9.81 6.57
N VAL A 169 7.45 9.10 7.64
CA VAL A 169 7.65 9.68 8.97
C VAL A 169 8.84 10.64 8.98
N GLN A 170 9.94 10.27 8.31
CA GLN A 170 11.12 11.13 8.20
C GLN A 170 10.80 12.44 7.47
N GLU A 171 9.99 12.40 6.42
CA GLU A 171 9.55 13.59 5.69
C GLU A 171 8.73 14.52 6.59
N ARG A 172 7.75 13.98 7.32
CA ARG A 172 6.95 14.75 8.30
C ARG A 172 7.80 15.37 9.42
N LEU A 173 8.80 14.65 9.91
CA LEU A 173 9.72 15.19 10.93
C LEU A 173 10.54 16.35 10.39
N ARG A 174 10.98 16.31 9.12
CA ARG A 174 11.69 17.43 8.50
C ARG A 174 10.81 18.67 8.41
N GLU A 175 9.56 18.51 8.00
CA GLU A 175 8.59 19.61 7.96
C GLU A 175 8.33 20.20 9.35
N ALA A 176 8.09 19.35 10.36
CA ALA A 176 7.86 19.79 11.73
C ALA A 176 9.08 20.54 12.31
N ASN A 177 10.30 20.06 12.05
CA ASN A 177 11.53 20.72 12.50
C ASN A 177 11.74 22.07 11.82
N ALA A 178 11.38 22.21 10.53
CA ALA A 178 11.44 23.49 9.84
C ALA A 178 10.51 24.52 10.49
N ILE A 179 9.27 24.13 10.79
CA ILE A 179 8.30 24.99 11.48
C ILE A 179 8.79 25.36 12.89
N LEU A 180 9.33 24.39 13.64
CA LEU A 180 9.89 24.66 14.98
C LEU A 180 11.01 25.70 14.92
N SER A 181 11.97 25.53 14.01
CA SER A 181 13.08 26.48 13.85
C SER A 181 12.60 27.88 13.50
N GLU A 182 11.56 28.00 12.68
CA GLU A 182 10.95 29.29 12.34
C GLU A 182 10.31 29.93 13.58
N ARG A 183 9.54 29.17 14.36
CA ARG A 183 8.87 29.64 15.59
C ARG A 183 9.87 30.05 16.67
N GLU A 184 10.96 29.31 16.84
CA GLU A 184 12.05 29.70 17.75
C GLU A 184 12.69 31.03 17.33
N GLY A 185 12.85 31.27 16.02
CA GLY A 185 13.30 32.55 15.49
C GLY A 185 12.35 33.70 15.85
N TYR A 186 11.05 33.50 15.66
CA TYR A 186 10.03 34.48 16.07
C TYR A 186 10.05 34.74 17.57
N LEU A 187 10.19 33.71 18.40
CA LEU A 187 10.19 33.84 19.85
C LEU A 187 11.38 34.70 20.34
N LYS A 188 12.57 34.48 19.78
CA LYS A 188 13.76 35.31 20.08
C LYS A 188 13.59 36.77 19.68
N ALA A 189 12.94 37.04 18.55
CA ALA A 189 12.64 38.41 18.13
C ALA A 189 11.67 39.08 19.12
N LEU A 190 10.61 38.37 19.53
CA LEU A 190 9.62 38.85 20.50
C LEU A 190 10.23 39.12 21.89
N GLU A 191 11.17 38.28 22.34
CA GLU A 191 11.91 38.49 23.58
C GLU A 191 12.70 39.81 23.53
N LYS A 192 13.37 40.09 22.41
CA LYS A 192 14.10 41.34 22.22
C LYS A 192 13.16 42.56 22.23
N GLU A 193 12.03 42.48 21.53
CA GLU A 193 11.01 43.54 21.52
C GLU A 193 10.45 43.82 22.92
N LYS A 194 10.20 42.76 23.70
CA LYS A 194 9.77 42.88 25.10
C LYS A 194 10.83 43.59 25.94
N ASP A 195 12.10 43.22 25.82
CA ASP A 195 13.19 43.84 26.59
C ASP A 195 13.36 45.32 26.25
N ASP A 196 13.25 45.69 24.98
CA ASP A 196 13.33 47.08 24.53
C ASP A 196 12.12 47.89 25.03
N ALA A 197 10.91 47.31 25.01
CA ALA A 197 9.72 47.94 25.58
C ALA A 197 9.85 48.16 27.10
N GLN A 198 10.41 47.19 27.84
CA GLN A 198 10.66 47.34 29.27
C GLN A 198 11.68 48.44 29.57
N LYS A 199 12.77 48.52 28.80
CA LYS A 199 13.75 49.62 28.90
C LYS A 199 13.09 50.97 28.62
N TYR A 200 12.28 51.07 27.56
CA TYR A 200 11.55 52.30 27.25
C TYR A 200 10.66 52.74 28.41
N ILE A 201 9.90 51.82 29.01
CA ILE A 201 9.06 52.14 30.18
C ILE A 201 9.90 52.67 31.34
N SER A 202 11.04 52.04 31.65
CA SER A 202 11.93 52.51 32.73
C SER A 202 12.55 53.89 32.45
N LEU A 203 13.02 54.12 31.23
CA LEU A 203 13.63 55.39 30.82
C LEU A 203 12.59 56.51 30.79
N LYS A 204 11.37 56.22 30.32
CA LYS A 204 10.27 57.19 30.34
C LYS A 204 9.92 57.61 31.77
N LYS A 205 9.87 56.66 32.71
CA LYS A 205 9.64 56.96 34.12
C LYS A 205 10.74 57.89 34.69
N GLN A 206 12.02 57.58 34.43
CA GLN A 206 13.14 58.44 34.84
C GLN A 206 13.06 59.83 34.22
N LEU A 207 12.71 59.91 32.93
CA LEU A 207 12.56 61.18 32.23
C LEU A 207 11.44 62.04 32.83
N ASP A 208 10.30 61.42 33.17
CA ASP A 208 9.19 62.11 33.83
C ASP A 208 9.57 62.58 35.25
N GLU A 209 10.34 61.79 36.00
CA GLU A 209 10.91 62.18 37.32
C GLU A 209 11.88 63.37 37.20
N PHE A 210 12.78 63.36 36.21
CA PHE A 210 13.70 64.47 35.97
C PHE A 210 12.96 65.73 35.52
N ARG A 211 11.94 65.61 34.67
CA ARG A 211 11.09 66.75 34.26
C ARG A 211 10.36 67.37 35.45
N ALA A 212 9.76 66.54 36.31
CA ALA A 212 9.10 67.02 37.52
C ALA A 212 10.09 67.74 38.45
N SER A 213 11.31 67.21 38.58
CA SER A 213 12.38 67.84 39.36
C SER A 213 12.80 69.20 38.79
N LEU A 214 12.92 69.31 37.47
CA LEU A 214 13.29 70.55 36.77
C LEU A 214 12.21 71.63 36.94
N LEU A 215 10.94 71.26 36.72
CA LEU A 215 9.77 72.12 36.98
C LEU A 215 9.75 72.66 38.42
N LEU A 216 10.12 71.83 39.40
CA LEU A 216 10.16 72.24 40.80
C LEU A 216 11.28 73.24 41.09
N VAL A 217 12.43 73.12 40.41
CA VAL A 217 13.50 74.12 40.44
C VAL A 217 13.04 75.42 39.80
N ASP A 218 12.41 75.38 38.63
CA ASP A 218 11.92 76.57 37.93
C ASP A 218 10.89 77.33 38.77
N ILE A 219 9.96 76.63 39.41
CA ILE A 219 8.98 77.22 40.34
C ILE A 219 9.70 77.91 41.51
N LYS A 220 10.72 77.29 42.10
CA LYS A 220 11.51 77.88 43.20
C LYS A 220 12.27 79.14 42.79
N VAL A 221 12.81 79.18 41.58
CA VAL A 221 13.49 80.36 41.04
C VAL A 221 12.49 81.48 40.83
N MET A 222 11.37 81.22 40.14
CA MET A 222 10.33 82.24 39.91
C MET A 222 9.71 82.77 41.21
N SER A 223 9.51 81.91 42.22
CA SER A 223 8.99 82.37 43.51
C SER A 223 9.98 83.24 44.28
N ARG A 224 11.29 82.95 44.21
CA ARG A 224 12.33 83.85 44.76
C ARG A 224 12.37 85.20 44.04
N GLU A 225 12.26 85.20 42.71
CA GLU A 225 12.22 86.45 41.93
C GLU A 225 10.98 87.28 42.29
N PHE A 226 9.83 86.63 42.47
CA PHE A 226 8.60 87.30 42.89
C PHE A 226 8.69 87.89 44.31
N GLU A 227 9.26 87.15 45.27
CA GLU A 227 9.52 87.65 46.64
C GLU A 227 10.51 88.82 46.65
N SER A 228 11.45 88.87 45.71
CA SER A 228 12.41 89.99 45.61
C SER A 228 11.85 91.24 44.91
N ALA A 229 10.71 91.12 44.23
CA ALA A 229 10.04 92.20 43.52
C ALA A 229 8.90 92.85 44.32
N LEU A 230 8.55 92.28 45.48
CA LEU A 230 7.63 92.81 46.49
C LEU A 230 8.37 93.62 47.56
#